data_AF-A0A1B7MHB5-F1
#
_entry.id   AF-A0A1B7MHB5-F1
#
_cell.length_a   1.000
_cell.length_b   1.000
_cell.length_c   1.000
_cell.angle_alpha   90.00
_cell.angle_beta   90.00
_cell.angle_gamma   90.00
#
_symmetry.space_group_name_H-M   'P 1'
#
loop_
_entity.id
_entity.type
_entity.pdbx_description
1 polymer ?
#
loop_
_entity_poly.entity_id
_entity_poly.type
_entity_poly.pdbx_seq_one_letter_code
_entity_poly.pdbx_strand_id
1 'polypeptide(L)'
;FRAINQFRNGDIVMEMMNEMAAQHLREDNTKRAFIDKLDPNATIKDRSYPIVMQFVPISFNPSQRENLTNLERENGWKEGSVLTAQWIKPPERRTKEQ
;
A
#
# COMPACT_ATOMS: atom_id res chain seq x y z
N PHE A 1 -19.64 -13.42 4.22
CA PHE A 1 -19.19 -12.31 5.10
C PHE A 1 -19.51 -12.66 6.54
N ARG A 2 -18.65 -12.30 7.49
CA ARG A 2 -18.86 -12.48 8.93
C ARG A 2 -19.47 -11.25 9.58
N ALA A 3 -19.00 -10.06 9.20
CA ALA A 3 -19.52 -8.78 9.65
C ALA A 3 -19.33 -7.71 8.56
N ILE A 4 -20.19 -6.69 8.57
CA ILE A 4 -20.09 -5.52 7.69
C ILE A 4 -20.25 -4.28 8.56
N ASN A 5 -19.25 -3.41 8.56
CA ASN A 5 -19.23 -2.16 9.31
C ASN A 5 -19.11 -0.98 8.34
N GLN A 6 -20.11 -0.10 8.33
CA GLN A 6 -20.08 1.13 7.55
C GLN A 6 -19.73 2.32 8.46
N PHE A 7 -18.74 3.09 8.06
CA PHE A 7 -18.32 4.31 8.74
C PHE A 7 -19.08 5.53 8.20
N ARG A 8 -19.15 6.60 9.02
CA ARG A 8 -19.86 7.85 8.66
C ARG A 8 -19.29 8.57 7.43
N ASN A 9 -18.03 8.28 7.09
CA ASN A 9 -17.35 8.83 5.91
C ASN A 9 -17.64 8.03 4.63
N GLY A 10 -18.52 7.02 4.67
CA GLY A 10 -18.85 6.16 3.54
C GLY A 10 -17.93 4.95 3.36
N ASP A 11 -16.86 4.81 4.15
CA ASP A 11 -16.01 3.63 4.09
C ASP A 11 -16.74 2.40 4.64
N ILE A 12 -16.54 1.24 4.01
CA ILE A 12 -17.11 -0.04 4.43
C ILE A 12 -15.97 -1.01 4.73
N VAL A 13 -16.00 -1.61 5.92
CA VAL A 13 -15.11 -2.71 6.30
C VAL A 13 -15.94 -3.98 6.35
N MET A 14 -15.58 -4.93 5.48
CA MET A 14 -16.21 -6.24 5.42
C MET A 14 -15.26 -7.29 5.99
N GLU A 15 -15.68 -8.00 7.01
CA GLU A 15 -14.96 -9.15 7.55
C GLU A 15 -15.37 -10.40 6.77
N MET A 16 -14.39 -11.13 6.22
CA MET A 16 -14.64 -12.38 5.51
C MET A 16 -14.71 -13.56 6.47
N MET A 17 -15.31 -14.66 6.01
CA MET A 17 -15.41 -15.89 6.81
C MET A 17 -14.05 -16.60 6.97
N ASN A 18 -13.13 -16.41 6.03
CA ASN A 18 -11.79 -16.97 6.04
C ASN A 18 -10.85 -16.14 5.14
N GLU A 19 -9.55 -16.43 5.23
CA GLU A 19 -8.50 -15.76 4.45
C GLU A 19 -8.66 -16.01 2.94
N MET A 20 -8.97 -17.23 2.53
CA MET A 20 -9.15 -17.61 1.13
C MET A 20 -10.24 -16.78 0.44
N ALA A 21 -11.37 -16.55 1.10
CA ALA A 21 -12.44 -15.70 0.59
C ALA A 21 -12.00 -14.23 0.47
N ALA A 22 -11.19 -13.73 1.41
CA ALA A 22 -10.62 -12.39 1.34
C ALA A 22 -9.59 -12.25 0.21
N GLN A 23 -8.78 -13.29 -0.01
CA GLN A 23 -7.79 -13.31 -1.08
C GLN A 23 -8.46 -13.39 -2.45
N HIS A 24 -9.48 -14.24 -2.60
CA HIS A 24 -10.24 -14.36 -3.84
C HIS A 24 -10.91 -13.03 -4.24
N LEU A 25 -11.43 -12.27 -3.26
CA LEU A 25 -12.02 -10.95 -3.52
C LEU A 25 -11.00 -9.90 -4.00
N ARG A 26 -9.70 -10.13 -3.77
CA ARG A 26 -8.62 -9.23 -4.21
C ARG A 26 -8.10 -9.57 -5.61
N GLU A 27 -8.42 -10.74 -6.15
CA GLU A 27 -8.06 -11.10 -7.52
C GLU A 27 -8.76 -10.17 -8.52
N ASP A 28 -8.05 -9.73 -9.57
CA ASP A 28 -8.52 -8.64 -10.45
C ASP A 28 -9.91 -8.90 -11.06
N ASN A 29 -10.19 -10.14 -11.48
CA ASN A 29 -11.48 -10.51 -12.08
C ASN A 29 -12.62 -10.42 -11.07
N THR A 30 -12.42 -11.03 -9.90
CA THR A 30 -13.41 -11.08 -8.82
C THR A 30 -13.62 -9.70 -8.21
N LYS A 31 -12.54 -8.94 -7.99
CA LYS A 31 -12.55 -7.56 -7.49
C LYS A 31 -13.40 -6.66 -8.38
N ARG A 32 -13.20 -6.71 -9.70
CA ARG A 32 -13.97 -5.91 -10.67
C ARG A 32 -15.45 -6.29 -10.67
N ALA A 33 -15.77 -7.58 -10.76
CA ALA A 33 -17.15 -8.06 -10.76
C ALA A 33 -17.87 -7.75 -9.43
N PHE A 34 -17.15 -7.73 -8.33
CA PHE A 34 -17.69 -7.38 -7.02
C PHE A 34 -17.96 -5.88 -6.89
N ILE A 35 -16.99 -5.03 -7.26
CA ILE A 35 -17.12 -3.56 -7.22
C ILE A 35 -18.28 -3.12 -8.11
N ASP A 36 -18.37 -3.64 -9.35
CA ASP A 36 -19.44 -3.29 -10.31
C ASP A 36 -20.85 -3.55 -9.75
N LYS A 37 -21.00 -4.59 -8.93
CA LYS A 37 -22.26 -4.92 -8.24
C LYS A 37 -22.49 -4.14 -6.95
N LEU A 38 -21.44 -3.63 -6.31
CA LEU A 38 -21.52 -2.93 -5.04
C LEU A 38 -21.83 -1.44 -5.28
N ASP A 39 -20.98 -0.77 -6.03
CA ASP A 39 -21.11 0.61 -6.49
C ASP A 39 -20.03 0.82 -7.58
N PRO A 40 -20.40 1.27 -8.78
CA PRO A 40 -19.44 1.56 -9.85
C PRO A 40 -18.29 2.51 -9.46
N ASN A 41 -18.49 3.34 -8.42
CA ASN A 41 -17.49 4.27 -7.89
C ASN A 41 -16.73 3.73 -6.67
N ALA A 42 -17.08 2.55 -6.16
CA ALA A 42 -16.38 1.97 -5.02
C ALA A 42 -15.00 1.45 -5.41
N THR A 43 -14.05 1.53 -4.48
CA THR A 43 -12.72 0.96 -4.65
C THR A 43 -12.34 0.15 -3.42
N ILE A 44 -11.85 -1.07 -3.62
CA ILE A 44 -11.24 -1.84 -2.53
C ILE A 44 -9.84 -1.24 -2.28
N LYS A 45 -9.67 -0.62 -1.12
CA LYS A 45 -8.39 -0.09 -0.65
C LYS A 45 -7.43 -1.24 -0.34
N ASP A 46 -6.30 -1.28 -1.03
CA ASP A 46 -5.22 -2.20 -0.69
C ASP A 46 -4.58 -1.72 0.63
N ARG A 47 -4.32 -2.66 1.54
CA ARG A 47 -3.69 -2.33 2.83
C ARG A 47 -2.19 -2.13 2.61
N SER A 48 -1.73 -0.90 2.78
CA SER A 48 -0.31 -0.58 2.97
C SER A 48 0.04 -0.49 4.45
N TYR A 49 1.25 -0.89 4.81
CA TYR A 49 1.77 -0.76 6.16
C TYR A 49 2.95 0.22 6.16
N PRO A 50 2.96 1.24 7.04
CA PRO A 50 4.13 2.09 7.19
C PRO A 50 5.27 1.28 7.83
N ILE A 51 6.44 1.32 7.21
CA ILE A 51 7.65 0.63 7.69
C ILE A 51 8.74 1.68 7.92
N VAL A 52 9.45 1.57 9.04
CA VAL A 52 10.65 2.38 9.31
C VAL A 52 11.88 1.54 8.97
N MET A 53 12.69 2.04 8.04
CA MET A 53 13.96 1.42 7.64
C MET A 53 15.13 2.21 8.21
N GLN A 54 16.11 1.49 8.77
CA GLN A 54 17.35 2.05 9.28
C GLN A 54 18.50 1.77 8.31
N PHE A 55 19.59 2.53 8.40
CA PHE A 55 20.80 2.36 7.58
C PHE A 55 20.58 2.49 6.06
N VAL A 56 19.57 3.26 5.65
CA VAL A 56 19.34 3.55 4.23
C VAL A 56 20.46 4.46 3.72
N PRO A 57 21.14 4.12 2.61
CA PRO A 57 22.19 4.94 2.03
C PRO A 57 21.71 6.36 1.72
N ILE A 58 22.55 7.38 1.98
CA ILE A 58 22.21 8.78 1.67
C ILE A 58 22.08 9.05 0.16
N SER A 59 22.65 8.19 -0.67
CA SER A 59 22.51 8.22 -2.13
C SER A 59 21.10 7.82 -2.59
N PHE A 60 20.32 7.14 -1.75
CA PHE A 60 18.95 6.77 -2.06
C PHE A 60 18.03 7.98 -1.90
N ASN A 61 17.37 8.38 -2.99
CA ASN A 61 16.36 9.43 -2.95
C ASN A 61 14.95 8.83 -2.97
N PRO A 62 14.23 8.78 -1.83
CA PRO A 62 12.90 8.19 -1.73
C PRO A 62 11.81 8.98 -2.48
N SER A 63 12.07 10.24 -2.83
CA SER A 63 11.16 11.09 -3.60
C SER A 63 11.21 10.80 -5.11
N GLN A 64 12.23 10.09 -5.58
CA GLN A 64 12.38 9.72 -6.99
C GLN A 64 11.76 8.34 -7.24
N ARG A 65 10.77 8.29 -8.13
CA ARG A 65 10.07 7.04 -8.48
C ARG A 65 11.00 5.96 -9.02
N GLU A 66 12.00 6.34 -9.81
CA GLU A 66 12.99 5.42 -10.37
C GLU A 66 13.76 4.66 -9.27
N ASN A 67 14.11 5.32 -8.17
CA ASN A 67 14.78 4.65 -7.05
C ASN A 67 13.87 3.64 -6.35
N LEU A 68 12.56 3.91 -6.26
CA LEU A 68 11.59 2.95 -5.71
C LEU A 68 11.44 1.74 -6.62
N THR A 69 11.33 1.95 -7.93
CA THR A 69 11.24 0.86 -8.91
C THR A 69 12.51 0.01 -8.94
N ASN A 70 13.69 0.64 -8.85
CA ASN A 70 14.96 -0.09 -8.77
C ASN A 70 15.05 -0.89 -7.46
N LEU A 71 14.66 -0.31 -6.33
CA LEU A 71 14.59 -1.00 -5.04
C LEU A 71 13.67 -2.22 -5.11
N GLU A 72 12.47 -2.07 -5.67
CA GLU A 72 11.53 -3.18 -5.83
C GLU A 72 12.14 -4.30 -6.69
N ARG A 73 12.74 -3.94 -7.83
CA ARG A 73 13.37 -4.90 -8.74
C ARG A 73 14.55 -5.63 -8.09
N GLU A 74 15.43 -4.92 -7.40
CA GLU A 74 16.61 -5.49 -6.75
C GLU A 74 16.24 -6.44 -5.61
N ASN A 75 15.13 -6.20 -4.92
CA ASN A 75 14.64 -7.07 -3.85
C ASN A 75 13.64 -8.13 -4.32
N GLY A 76 13.32 -8.20 -5.62
CA GLY A 76 12.31 -9.12 -6.17
C GLY A 76 10.89 -8.84 -5.66
N TRP A 77 10.61 -7.60 -5.27
CA TRP A 77 9.26 -7.19 -4.87
C TRP A 77 8.37 -6.98 -6.09
N LYS A 78 7.07 -7.10 -5.88
CA LYS A 78 6.09 -6.78 -6.93
C LYS A 78 6.18 -5.28 -7.23
N GLU A 79 6.17 -4.93 -8.52
CA GLU A 79 6.15 -3.54 -8.94
C GLU A 79 4.97 -2.78 -8.32
N GLY A 80 5.25 -1.60 -7.74
CA GLY A 80 4.27 -0.77 -7.05
C GLY A 80 3.89 -1.25 -5.65
N SER A 81 4.66 -2.16 -5.05
CA SER A 81 4.50 -2.54 -3.62
C SER A 81 4.82 -1.39 -2.68
N VAL A 82 5.73 -0.48 -3.07
CA VAL A 82 6.09 0.72 -2.31
C VAL A 82 5.24 1.90 -2.79
N LEU A 83 4.18 2.22 -2.04
CA LEU A 83 3.28 3.33 -2.39
C LEU A 83 3.98 4.69 -2.31
N THR A 84 4.69 4.94 -1.22
CA THR A 84 5.42 6.18 -0.94
C THR A 84 6.58 5.89 -0.01
N ALA A 85 7.68 6.62 -0.15
CA ALA A 85 8.77 6.63 0.81
C ALA A 85 9.15 8.07 1.14
N GLN A 86 9.55 8.33 2.38
CA GLN A 86 10.07 9.62 2.81
C GLN A 86 11.10 9.45 3.91
N TRP A 87 12.06 10.38 3.96
CA TRP A 87 12.98 10.46 5.08
C TRP A 87 12.26 10.96 6.33
N ILE A 88 12.47 10.28 7.47
CA ILE A 88 12.00 10.78 8.78
C ILE A 88 12.60 12.16 9.08
N LYS A 89 13.90 12.32 8.76
CA LYS A 89 14.58 13.62 8.73
C LYS A 89 15.07 13.90 7.31
N PRO A 90 14.46 14.86 6.60
CA PRO A 90 14.91 15.26 5.27
C PRO A 90 16.41 15.59 5.26
N PRO A 91 17.15 15.24 4.19
CA PRO A 91 18.58 15.50 4.09
C PRO A 91 18.95 16.96 4.39
N GLU A 92 18.10 17.91 3.98
CA GLU A 92 18.28 19.36 4.15
C GLU A 92 18.23 19.78 5.63
N ARG A 93 17.63 18.96 6.49
CA ARG A 93 17.48 19.20 7.92
C ARG A 93 18.46 18.38 8.77
N ARG A 94 19.38 17.65 8.14
CA ARG A 94 20.43 16.92 8.87
C ARG A 94 21.54 17.89 9.24
N THR A 95 21.85 17.98 10.52
CA THR A 95 23.01 18.75 11.01
C THR A 95 24.29 18.13 10.44
N LYS A 96 25.28 18.97 10.09
CA LYS A 96 26.55 18.56 9.44
C LYS A 96 27.49 17.70 10.32
N GLU A 97 27.04 17.27 11.50
CA GLU A 97 27.88 16.66 12.54
C GLU A 97 27.73 15.12 12.62
N GLN A 98 27.56 14.44 11.49
CA GLN A 98 27.55 12.97 11.43
C GLN A 98 28.59 12.43 10.47
#